data_AF-A0A2V9LVE1-F1
#
_entry.id   AF-A0A2V9LVE1-F1
#
_cell.length_a   1.000
_cell.length_b   1.000
_cell.length_c   1.000
_cell.angle_alpha   90.00
_cell.angle_beta   90.00
_cell.angle_gamma   90.00
#
_symmetry.space_group_name_H-M   'P 1'
#
loop_
_entity.id
_entity.type
_entity.pdbx_description
1 polymer ?
#
loop_
_entity_poly.entity_id
_entity_poly.type
_entity_poly.pdbx_seq_one_letter_code
_entity_poly.pdbx_strand_id
1 'polypeptide(L)'
;MSLWKRGDWYWTDFSVNGTRYRLPLHTQDGREAKRLEKEKIADAQTGKLAPSSLNFARLGFTEASDRYLEERRHGLARYIIRTEQERSRNPKAYFGQTPLNRLTADSLREYIVWRKQQKPLRGDAPEISNRTVNMEVALFADCSNVPSGFTFSPTI
;
A
#
# COMPACT_ATOMS: atom_id res chain seq x y z
N MET A 1 19.46 -4.00 -22.91
CA MET A 1 19.08 -5.31 -22.34
C MET A 1 20.32 -6.16 -22.36
N SER A 2 20.72 -6.68 -21.20
CA SER A 2 21.93 -7.49 -21.10
C SER A 2 21.67 -8.65 -20.15
N LEU A 3 21.86 -9.86 -20.66
CA LEU A 3 21.97 -11.09 -19.88
C LEU A 3 23.45 -11.39 -19.72
N TRP A 4 23.95 -11.48 -18.49
CA TRP A 4 25.34 -11.83 -18.25
C TRP A 4 25.45 -12.84 -17.12
N LYS A 5 26.47 -13.70 -17.18
CA LYS A 5 26.77 -14.68 -16.13
C LYS A 5 27.67 -14.03 -15.08
N ARG A 6 27.34 -14.16 -13.80
CA ARG A 6 28.19 -13.72 -12.69
C ARG A 6 28.22 -14.83 -11.63
N GLY A 7 29.37 -15.49 -11.52
CA GLY A 7 29.50 -16.73 -10.74
C GLY A 7 28.70 -17.86 -11.37
N ASP A 8 27.96 -18.60 -10.56
CA ASP A 8 27.15 -19.76 -10.99
C ASP A 8 25.78 -19.39 -11.56
N TRP A 9 25.37 -18.12 -11.59
CA TRP A 9 23.97 -17.74 -11.84
C TRP A 9 23.93 -16.65 -12.92
N TYR A 10 22.96 -16.73 -13.83
CA TYR A 10 22.72 -15.65 -14.80
C TYR A 10 22.01 -14.46 -14.14
N TRP A 11 22.35 -13.25 -14.59
CA TRP A 11 21.76 -11.99 -14.17
C TRP A 11 21.12 -11.31 -15.38
N THR A 12 19.99 -10.64 -15.16
CA THR A 12 19.32 -9.81 -16.16
C THR A 12 19.28 -8.34 -15.72
N ASP A 13 19.45 -7.44 -16.67
CA ASP A 13 19.27 -5.99 -16.52
C ASP A 13 18.39 -5.49 -17.66
N PHE A 14 17.23 -4.97 -17.28
CA PHE A 14 16.27 -4.39 -18.21
C PHE A 14 15.55 -3.21 -17.56
N SER A 15 15.03 -2.31 -18.38
CA SER A 15 14.23 -1.17 -17.93
C SER A 15 12.84 -1.29 -18.53
N VAL A 16 11.81 -1.17 -17.68
CA VAL A 16 10.40 -1.17 -18.09
C VAL A 16 9.71 0.03 -17.43
N ASN A 17 9.01 0.84 -18.23
CA ASN A 17 8.28 2.02 -17.78
C ASN A 17 9.13 3.02 -16.96
N GLY A 18 10.42 3.17 -17.29
CA GLY A 18 11.35 4.07 -16.60
C GLY A 18 11.98 3.49 -15.32
N THR A 19 11.56 2.30 -14.88
CA THR A 19 12.14 1.60 -13.72
C THR A 19 13.15 0.55 -14.21
N ARG A 20 14.36 0.59 -13.65
CA ARG A 20 15.43 -0.37 -13.95
C ARG A 20 15.33 -1.56 -13.01
N TYR A 21 15.24 -2.75 -13.57
CA TYR A 21 15.19 -4.03 -12.86
C TYR A 21 16.50 -4.77 -13.07
N ARG A 22 17.15 -5.14 -11.96
CA ARG A 22 18.36 -5.95 -11.95
C ARG A 22 18.18 -7.14 -11.02
N LEU A 23 18.02 -8.32 -11.60
CA LEU A 23 17.56 -9.51 -10.88
C LEU A 23 18.49 -10.71 -11.21
N PRO A 24 18.82 -11.55 -10.23
CA PRO A 24 19.38 -12.88 -10.51
C PRO A 24 18.29 -13.80 -11.07
N LEU A 25 18.61 -14.59 -12.10
CA LEU A 25 17.71 -15.56 -12.74
C LEU A 25 17.83 -16.97 -12.16
N HIS A 26 18.81 -17.18 -11.28
CA HIS A 26 18.98 -18.42 -10.55
C HIS A 26 19.07 -19.71 -11.40
N THR A 27 19.65 -19.60 -12.60
CA THR A 27 19.92 -20.73 -13.49
C THR A 27 21.37 -20.70 -13.99
N GLN A 28 21.89 -21.89 -14.34
CA GLN A 28 23.20 -22.13 -14.97
C GLN A 28 23.07 -22.40 -16.48
N ASP A 29 21.86 -22.67 -16.98
CA ASP A 29 21.60 -22.96 -18.39
C ASP A 29 21.25 -21.67 -19.14
N GLY A 30 22.00 -21.38 -20.21
CA GLY A 30 21.79 -20.19 -21.04
C GLY A 30 20.47 -20.19 -21.81
N ARG A 31 19.89 -21.36 -22.12
CA ARG A 31 18.56 -21.44 -22.78
C ARG A 31 17.47 -21.08 -21.79
N GLU A 32 17.56 -21.61 -20.58
CA GLU A 32 16.60 -21.34 -19.52
C GLU A 32 16.69 -19.89 -19.05
N ALA A 33 17.89 -19.31 -19.00
CA ALA A 33 18.10 -17.90 -18.69
C ALA A 33 17.37 -16.97 -19.66
N LYS A 34 17.39 -17.26 -20.97
CA LYS A 34 16.63 -16.46 -21.97
C LYS A 34 15.12 -16.58 -21.80
N ARG A 35 14.62 -17.76 -21.39
CA ARG A 35 13.19 -17.97 -21.13
C ARG A 35 12.75 -17.18 -19.89
N LEU A 36 13.51 -17.30 -18.80
CA LEU A 36 13.25 -16.60 -17.54
C LEU A 36 13.38 -15.08 -17.69
N GLU A 37 14.32 -14.59 -18.50
CA GLU A 37 14.42 -13.17 -18.82
C GLU A 37 13.15 -12.65 -19.50
N LYS A 38 12.63 -13.35 -20.53
CA LYS A 38 11.37 -12.97 -21.17
C LYS A 38 10.19 -12.99 -20.20
N GLU A 39 10.14 -13.98 -19.33
CA GLU A 39 9.12 -14.10 -18.28
C GLU A 39 9.19 -12.92 -17.31
N LYS A 40 10.39 -12.55 -16.84
CA LYS A 40 10.59 -11.38 -15.96
C LYS A 40 10.30 -10.06 -16.66
N ILE A 41 10.59 -9.93 -17.96
CA ILE A 41 10.18 -8.74 -18.73
C ILE A 41 8.65 -8.66 -18.83
N ALA A 42 7.98 -9.78 -19.09
CA ALA A 42 6.51 -9.85 -19.15
C ALA A 42 5.88 -9.57 -17.77
N ASP A 43 6.44 -10.10 -16.69
CA ASP A 43 6.04 -9.80 -15.31
C ASP A 43 6.24 -8.32 -14.97
N ALA A 44 7.30 -7.69 -15.47
CA ALA A 44 7.54 -6.26 -15.26
C ALA A 44 6.62 -5.38 -16.10
N GLN A 45 6.31 -5.79 -17.33
CA GLN A 45 5.34 -5.12 -18.20
C GLN A 45 3.92 -5.21 -17.62
N THR A 46 3.57 -6.35 -17.02
CA THR A 46 2.28 -6.55 -16.34
C THR A 46 2.24 -5.93 -14.92
N GLY A 47 3.34 -5.34 -14.45
CA GLY A 47 3.39 -4.65 -13.15
C GLY A 47 3.50 -5.58 -11.94
N LYS A 48 3.73 -6.89 -12.14
CA LYS A 48 3.96 -7.89 -11.07
C LYS A 48 5.33 -7.76 -10.41
N LEU A 49 6.31 -7.20 -11.12
CA LEU A 49 7.66 -6.92 -10.59
C LEU A 49 7.80 -5.50 -10.04
N ALA A 50 6.81 -4.63 -10.22
CA ALA A 50 6.80 -3.37 -9.49
C ALA A 50 6.74 -3.72 -7.99
N PRO A 51 7.58 -3.10 -7.12
CA PRO A 51 7.40 -3.24 -5.68
C PRO A 51 5.91 -3.02 -5.38
N SER A 52 5.30 -3.95 -4.64
CA SER A 52 3.86 -3.97 -4.36
C SER A 52 3.35 -2.60 -3.86
N SER A 53 4.22 -1.81 -3.21
CA SER A 53 4.00 -0.42 -2.83
C SER A 53 3.64 0.53 -3.99
N LEU A 54 4.19 0.35 -5.20
CA LEU A 54 3.88 1.19 -6.37
C LEU A 54 2.47 0.92 -6.93
N ASN A 55 1.95 -0.30 -6.77
CA ASN A 55 0.60 -0.62 -7.19
C ASN A 55 -0.43 0.01 -6.25
N PHE A 56 -0.20 -0.01 -4.94
CA PHE A 56 -1.05 0.69 -3.96
C PHE A 56 -0.94 2.22 -4.06
N ALA A 57 0.25 2.77 -4.33
CA ALA A 57 0.47 4.21 -4.43
C ALA A 57 -0.37 4.90 -5.51
N ARG A 58 -0.79 4.17 -6.55
CA ARG A 58 -1.61 4.68 -7.66
C ARG A 58 -3.10 4.50 -7.44
N LEU A 59 -3.52 3.68 -6.48
CA LEU A 59 -4.93 3.46 -6.16
C LEU A 59 -5.49 4.69 -5.45
N GLY A 60 -6.76 4.99 -5.73
CA GLY A 60 -7.53 5.95 -4.94
C GLY A 60 -7.63 5.47 -3.49
N PHE A 61 -7.64 6.42 -2.55
CA PHE A 61 -7.66 6.12 -1.11
C PHE A 61 -8.77 5.14 -0.71
N THR A 62 -9.96 5.26 -1.31
CA THR A 62 -11.07 4.34 -1.06
C THR A 62 -10.73 2.90 -1.44
N GLU A 63 -10.26 2.69 -2.67
CA GLU A 63 -9.91 1.35 -3.15
C GLU A 63 -8.72 0.76 -2.38
N ALA A 64 -7.71 1.58 -2.08
CA ALA A 64 -6.57 1.15 -1.29
C ALA A 64 -7.00 0.72 0.13
N SER A 65 -7.89 1.48 0.76
CA SER A 65 -8.43 1.16 2.09
C SER A 65 -9.28 -0.09 2.09
N ASP A 66 -10.08 -0.33 1.04
CA ASP A 66 -10.88 -1.56 0.92
C ASP A 66 -9.99 -2.79 0.79
N ARG A 67 -8.99 -2.74 -0.11
CA ARG A 67 -8.02 -3.83 -0.26
C ARG A 67 -7.22 -4.10 1.02
N TYR A 68 -6.81 -3.04 1.74
CA TYR A 68 -6.13 -3.17 3.02
C TYR A 68 -7.00 -3.90 4.06
N LEU A 69 -8.27 -3.53 4.18
CA LEU A 69 -9.21 -4.17 5.11
C LEU A 69 -9.52 -5.63 4.72
N GLU A 70 -9.59 -5.94 3.43
CA GLU A 70 -9.76 -7.30 2.93
C GLU A 70 -8.56 -8.19 3.25
N GLU A 71 -7.34 -7.69 3.08
CA GLU A 71 -6.13 -8.42 3.41
C GLU A 71 -6.05 -8.70 4.93
N ARG A 72 -6.33 -7.68 5.76
CA ARG A 72 -6.34 -7.81 7.22
C ARG A 72 -7.45 -8.70 7.77
N ARG A 73 -8.50 -8.96 6.98
CA ARG A 73 -9.64 -9.81 7.36
C ARG A 73 -9.23 -11.24 7.70
N HIS A 74 -8.17 -11.75 7.09
CA HIS A 74 -7.73 -13.13 7.26
C HIS A 74 -6.97 -13.38 8.57
N GLY A 75 -6.49 -12.34 9.25
CA GLY A 75 -5.67 -12.45 10.47
C GLY A 75 -6.28 -11.83 11.73
N LEU A 76 -7.44 -11.16 11.64
CA LEU A 76 -8.02 -10.40 12.76
C LEU A 76 -9.42 -10.88 13.17
N ALA A 77 -9.74 -10.64 14.44
CA ALA A 77 -11.08 -10.90 14.97
C ALA A 77 -12.13 -10.00 14.29
N ARG A 78 -13.34 -10.54 14.09
CA ARG A 78 -14.44 -9.85 13.38
C ARG A 78 -14.80 -8.48 13.95
N TYR A 79 -14.68 -8.29 15.27
CA TYR A 79 -15.00 -7.01 15.91
C TYR A 79 -13.96 -5.92 15.60
N ILE A 80 -12.69 -6.29 15.41
CA ILE A 80 -11.62 -5.36 15.04
C ILE A 80 -11.84 -4.88 13.61
N ILE A 81 -12.12 -5.82 12.70
CA ILE A 81 -12.41 -5.51 11.28
C ILE A 81 -13.62 -4.57 11.18
N ARG A 82 -14.70 -4.85 11.92
CA ARG A 82 -15.86 -3.96 11.97
C ARG A 82 -15.50 -2.56 12.45
N THR A 83 -14.68 -2.46 13.50
CA THR A 83 -14.24 -1.19 14.07
C THR A 83 -13.40 -0.40 13.07
N GLU A 84 -12.49 -1.07 12.34
CA GLU A 84 -11.68 -0.44 11.29
C GLU A 84 -12.53 -0.02 10.08
N GLN A 85 -13.52 -0.83 9.69
CA GLN A 85 -14.48 -0.47 8.65
C GLN A 85 -15.27 0.79 9.03
N GLU A 86 -15.78 0.87 10.26
CA GLU A 86 -16.49 2.05 10.76
C GLU A 86 -15.60 3.30 10.74
N ARG A 87 -14.33 3.16 11.14
CA ARG A 87 -13.34 4.25 11.12
C ARG A 87 -12.92 4.66 9.71
N SER A 88 -12.90 3.73 8.75
CA SER A 88 -12.52 4.02 7.37
C SER A 88 -13.51 4.93 6.63
N ARG A 89 -14.75 5.05 7.10
CA ARG A 89 -15.82 5.79 6.40
C ARG A 89 -15.50 7.26 6.20
N ASN A 90 -15.04 7.95 7.24
CA ASN A 90 -14.80 9.40 7.17
C ASN A 90 -13.55 9.75 6.36
N PRO A 91 -12.41 9.06 6.53
CA PRO A 91 -11.26 9.21 5.62
C PRO A 91 -11.63 8.93 4.16
N LYS A 92 -12.42 7.89 3.88
CA LYS A 92 -12.91 7.58 2.52
C LYS A 92 -13.79 8.70 1.95
N ALA A 93 -14.66 9.28 2.77
CA ALA A 93 -15.51 10.39 2.34
C ALA A 93 -14.70 11.66 2.01
N TYR A 94 -13.60 11.92 2.73
CA TYR A 94 -12.77 13.10 2.52
C TYR A 94 -11.78 12.92 1.36
N PHE A 95 -10.99 11.85 1.36
CA PHE A 95 -9.94 11.63 0.36
C PHE A 95 -10.48 11.01 -0.94
N GLY A 96 -11.57 10.24 -0.86
CA GLY A 96 -12.25 9.67 -2.03
C GLY A 96 -11.31 8.93 -2.98
N GLN A 97 -11.26 9.40 -4.21
CA GLN A 97 -10.44 8.82 -5.29
C GLN A 97 -9.04 9.46 -5.41
N THR A 98 -8.64 10.28 -4.43
CA THR A 98 -7.29 10.86 -4.42
C THR A 98 -6.27 9.73 -4.31
N PRO A 99 -5.30 9.65 -5.23
CA PRO A 99 -4.32 8.57 -5.22
C PRO A 99 -3.39 8.71 -4.00
N LEU A 100 -3.03 7.58 -3.38
CA LEU A 100 -2.20 7.57 -2.17
C LEU A 100 -0.89 8.35 -2.34
N ASN A 101 -0.29 8.33 -3.53
CA ASN A 101 0.95 9.07 -3.81
C ASN A 101 0.83 10.60 -3.76
N ARG A 102 -0.38 11.16 -3.84
CA ARG A 102 -0.63 12.60 -3.73
C ARG A 102 -0.95 13.04 -2.31
N LEU A 103 -1.20 12.10 -1.41
CA LEU A 103 -1.58 12.40 -0.04
C LEU A 103 -0.30 12.69 0.76
N THR A 104 -0.14 13.95 1.13
CA THR A 104 1.02 14.43 1.89
C THR A 104 0.66 14.63 3.36
N ALA A 105 1.67 14.93 4.18
CA ALA A 105 1.45 15.32 5.58
C ALA A 105 0.52 16.54 5.71
N ASP A 106 0.53 17.46 4.74
CA ASP A 106 -0.34 18.63 4.73
C ASP A 106 -1.79 18.25 4.46
N SER A 107 -2.05 17.33 3.52
CA SER A 107 -3.38 16.76 3.30
C SER A 107 -3.95 16.09 4.56
N LEU A 108 -3.08 15.51 5.41
CA LEU A 108 -3.48 14.96 6.71
C LEU A 108 -3.84 16.05 7.72
N ARG A 109 -3.08 17.14 7.77
CA ARG A 109 -3.38 18.28 8.64
C ARG A 109 -4.70 18.93 8.26
N GLU A 110 -4.95 19.10 6.97
CA GLU A 110 -6.22 19.59 6.44
C GLU A 110 -7.38 18.67 6.85
N TYR A 111 -7.21 17.35 6.72
CA TYR A 111 -8.19 16.37 7.18
C TYR A 111 -8.46 16.49 8.69
N ILE A 112 -7.43 16.63 9.52
CA ILE A 112 -7.59 16.78 10.99
C ILE A 112 -8.42 18.03 11.31
N VAL A 113 -8.12 19.15 10.67
CA VAL A 113 -8.88 20.41 10.84
C VAL A 113 -10.33 20.21 10.39
N TRP A 114 -10.54 19.60 9.22
CA TRP A 114 -11.87 19.30 8.69
C TRP A 114 -12.70 18.37 9.59
N ARG A 115 -12.06 17.36 10.21
CA ARG A 115 -12.71 16.48 11.18
C ARG A 115 -13.04 17.20 12.48
N LYS A 116 -12.17 18.08 12.95
CA LYS A 116 -12.42 18.85 14.18
C LYS A 116 -13.60 19.82 14.07
N GLN A 117 -13.89 20.29 12.86
CA GLN A 117 -15.05 21.14 12.60
C GLN A 117 -16.39 20.37 12.54
N GLN A 118 -16.35 19.04 12.52
CA GLN A 118 -17.56 18.22 12.47
C GLN A 118 -18.08 17.87 13.86
N LYS A 119 -19.39 17.64 13.92
CA LYS A 119 -20.04 17.14 15.12
C LYS A 119 -19.82 15.63 15.27
N PRO A 120 -19.67 15.13 16.51
CA PRO A 120 -19.66 13.69 16.76
C PRO A 120 -20.93 13.02 16.24
N LEU A 121 -20.79 11.79 15.70
CA LEU A 121 -21.96 10.97 15.34
C LEU A 121 -22.81 10.55 16.56
N ARG A 122 -22.24 10.61 17.76
CA ARG A 122 -22.89 10.24 19.02
C ARG A 122 -22.52 11.23 20.12
N GLY A 123 -23.54 11.75 20.80
CA GLY A 123 -23.41 12.69 21.92
C GLY A 123 -23.46 14.17 21.49
N ASP A 124 -23.63 15.05 22.49
CA ASP A 124 -23.72 16.51 22.31
C ASP A 124 -22.39 17.24 22.49
N ALA A 125 -21.26 16.52 22.40
CA ALA A 125 -19.96 17.15 22.54
C ALA A 125 -19.73 18.16 21.40
N PRO A 126 -19.14 19.33 21.70
CA PRO A 126 -18.97 20.41 20.74
C PRO A 126 -17.98 20.07 19.62
N GLU A 127 -17.07 19.12 19.86
CA GLU A 127 -16.06 18.68 18.90
C GLU A 127 -15.82 17.16 18.97
N ILE A 128 -15.25 16.60 17.90
CA ILE A 128 -14.81 15.21 17.86
C ILE A 128 -13.58 15.00 18.76
N SER A 129 -13.61 13.93 19.55
CA SER A 129 -12.49 13.53 20.41
C SER A 129 -11.20 13.30 19.61
N ASN A 130 -10.07 13.80 20.14
CA ASN A 130 -8.75 13.56 19.57
C ASN A 130 -8.44 12.07 19.37
N ARG A 131 -8.94 11.21 20.26
CA ARG A 131 -8.77 9.76 20.14
C ARG A 131 -9.36 9.24 18.84
N THR A 132 -10.54 9.72 18.45
CA THR A 132 -11.21 9.29 17.22
C THR A 132 -10.42 9.73 15.99
N VAL A 133 -10.01 10.99 15.95
CA VAL A 133 -9.20 11.53 14.84
C VAL A 133 -7.88 10.78 14.72
N ASN A 134 -7.20 10.52 15.83
CA ASN A 134 -5.94 9.77 15.82
C ASN A 134 -6.11 8.34 15.31
N MET A 135 -7.23 7.67 15.62
CA MET A 135 -7.50 6.33 15.11
C MET A 135 -7.88 6.31 13.63
N GLU A 136 -8.50 7.39 13.12
CA GLU A 136 -8.76 7.57 11.68
C GLU A 136 -7.46 7.85 10.90
N VAL A 137 -6.58 8.67 11.47
CA VAL A 137 -5.26 8.98 10.89
C VAL A 137 -4.32 7.77 10.95
N ALA A 138 -4.39 6.93 11.99
CA ALA A 138 -3.60 5.70 12.07
C ALA A 138 -3.91 4.75 10.91
N LEU A 139 -5.18 4.62 10.53
CA LEU A 139 -5.57 3.82 9.36
C LEU A 139 -4.94 4.36 8.06
N PHE A 140 -4.84 5.69 7.92
CA PHE A 140 -4.15 6.29 6.78
C PHE A 140 -2.65 5.92 6.76
N ALA A 141 -1.98 6.00 7.90
CA ALA A 141 -0.57 5.66 8.01
C ALA A 141 -0.33 4.18 7.66
N ASP A 142 -1.21 3.30 8.12
CA ASP A 142 -1.15 1.88 7.81
C ASP A 142 -1.40 1.57 6.32
N CYS A 143 -2.35 2.28 5.67
CA CYS A 143 -2.63 2.14 4.25
C CYS A 143 -1.54 2.73 3.34
N SER A 144 -0.86 3.79 3.78
CA SER A 144 0.18 4.49 2.99
C SER A 144 1.57 3.85 3.15
N ASN A 145 1.83 3.20 4.27
CA ASN A 145 3.10 2.58 4.60
C ASN A 145 3.02 1.06 4.42
N VAL A 146 2.69 0.61 3.20
CA VAL A 146 2.78 -0.81 2.81
C VAL A 146 4.16 -1.10 2.21
N PRO A 147 5.17 -1.49 3.00
CA PRO A 147 6.10 -2.54 2.61
C PRO A 147 5.51 -3.88 3.06
N SER A 148 5.60 -4.87 2.18
CA SER A 148 5.35 -6.28 2.48
C SER A 148 5.98 -6.68 3.83
N GLY A 149 5.13 -6.96 4.82
CA GLY A 149 5.49 -7.62 6.06
C GLY A 149 6.14 -6.73 7.12
N PHE A 150 5.33 -5.99 7.90
CA PHE A 150 5.66 -5.74 9.30
C PHE A 150 4.37 -5.63 10.13
N THR A 151 4.23 -6.55 11.07
CA THR A 151 3.15 -6.62 12.05
C THR A 151 3.34 -5.52 13.10
N PHE A 152 2.37 -4.62 13.24
CA PHE A 152 2.21 -3.88 14.49
C PHE A 152 1.59 -4.84 15.52
N SER A 153 2.41 -5.30 16.45
CA SER A 153 1.95 -5.99 17.66
C SER A 153 1.47 -4.91 18.64
N PRO A 154 0.16 -4.83 18.97
CA PRO A 154 -0.30 -3.90 19.99
C PRO A 154 0.03 -4.53 21.34
N THR A 155 1.10 -4.05 21.99
CA THR A 155 1.27 -4.32 23.42
C THR A 155 0.31 -3.41 24.18
N ILE A 156 -0.43 -4.06 25.06
CA ILE A 156 -1.56 -3.62 25.90
C ILE A 156 -1.23 -2.35 26.70
#